data_AF-A0A1G2YL03-F1
#
_entry.id   AF-A0A1G2YL03-F1
#
_cell.length_a   1.000
_cell.length_b   1.000
_cell.length_c   1.000
_cell.angle_alpha   90.00
_cell.angle_beta   90.00
_cell.angle_gamma   90.00
#
_symmetry.space_group_name_H-M   'P 1'
#
loop_
_entity.id
_entity.type
_entity.pdbx_description
1 polymer ?
#
loop_
_entity_poly.entity_id
_entity_poly.type
_entity_poly.pdbx_seq_one_letter_code
_entity_poly.pdbx_strand_id
1 'polypeptide(L)'
;MRKNFASVKLNNYLKFFIQTMKNIYYLLILIVCMLPIAGCIQGQATVSLNSDGSGKLNIEVVIDPCCAQIQGSGWGAYRTYLTQIKDSLLQSEGIDAWSQVEWKALQNGKYYFKGQAYFNSIDNVVIHLGQYKANLKAIFIKDANGNILEIQSDKIQADEKPWGKQNSALRYKLFSVDMAEILRGFRLDLIFILPQKAEKITGFDTIDEQTVHYLLSGKKMIYLLEYIRQNSLYQLPERWNYNKLKFFNNELISLYLDKIEPLHVQFAGNSNVFDFAQEKAAAKKDIIEIIDRLEGEAAKAKLEQQLAEKSTVTQKQIEQTQPKEGIESRLRSALIYESKNQYEQAIKIYTKIIEANQAESKFLAQAHYRLGLCYFEKGEKEKALKQFETVILNFSNQRQAAVRSSNMIRDIRNESAVRKADRILRGPTIIGSSPDLYLQDVNSASVNSITIQFSQPMDPTNWFYSSFSPGKLPKVTGVPTFDSEAKSWTLPVQLEPNEVYAIGINCGDAMTKQNVNPGFRSIKGQLCKPFVLVFATMNDANEPTDIDAKLIDKSEEINIHD
;
A
#
# COMPACT_ATOMS: atom_id res chain seq x y z
N MET A 1 67.30 9.97 -10.85
CA MET A 1 66.13 9.07 -10.97
C MET A 1 65.27 9.04 -9.69
N ARG A 2 64.69 10.17 -9.25
CA ARG A 2 63.79 10.21 -8.07
C ARG A 2 62.53 11.08 -8.22
N LYS A 3 62.25 11.64 -9.41
CA LYS A 3 61.05 12.47 -9.64
C LYS A 3 59.90 11.77 -10.39
N ASN A 4 60.11 10.61 -11.00
CA ASN A 4 59.07 9.91 -11.76
C ASN A 4 58.36 8.75 -11.02
N PHE A 5 58.77 8.43 -9.79
CA PHE A 5 58.11 7.39 -8.99
C PHE A 5 56.97 7.90 -8.10
N ALA A 6 56.91 9.21 -7.83
CA ALA A 6 55.88 9.81 -6.99
C ALA A 6 54.58 10.08 -7.77
N SER A 7 54.65 10.51 -9.03
CA SER A 7 53.47 10.83 -9.84
C SER A 7 52.68 9.60 -10.28
N VAL A 8 53.35 8.47 -10.53
CA VAL A 8 52.70 7.20 -10.90
C VAL A 8 52.01 6.55 -9.69
N LYS A 9 52.59 6.66 -8.48
CA LYS A 9 51.94 6.19 -7.25
C LYS A 9 50.72 7.03 -6.89
N LEU A 10 50.79 8.36 -6.99
CA LEU A 10 49.66 9.24 -6.63
C LEU A 10 48.43 9.00 -7.53
N ASN A 11 48.65 8.75 -8.83
CA ASN A 11 47.56 8.48 -9.78
C ASN A 11 46.88 7.12 -9.55
N ASN A 12 47.62 6.11 -9.09
CA ASN A 12 47.07 4.81 -8.74
C ASN A 12 46.30 4.85 -7.41
N TYR A 13 46.75 5.64 -6.44
CA TYR A 13 46.01 5.88 -5.19
C TYR A 13 44.72 6.68 -5.43
N LEU A 14 44.73 7.68 -6.32
CA LEU A 14 43.52 8.46 -6.65
C LEU A 14 42.48 7.62 -7.43
N LYS A 15 42.93 6.77 -8.36
CA LYS A 15 42.04 5.81 -9.05
C LYS A 15 41.50 4.73 -8.11
N PHE A 16 42.30 4.24 -7.17
CA PHE A 16 41.84 3.31 -6.15
C PHE A 16 40.81 3.98 -5.24
N PHE A 17 41.06 5.19 -4.76
CA PHE A 17 40.17 5.95 -3.87
C PHE A 17 38.84 6.34 -4.55
N ILE A 18 38.85 6.68 -5.84
CA ILE A 18 37.64 6.94 -6.64
C ILE A 18 36.84 5.65 -6.89
N GLN A 19 37.52 4.50 -7.02
CA GLN A 19 36.87 3.18 -7.16
C GLN A 19 36.27 2.69 -5.83
N THR A 20 36.95 2.90 -4.68
CA THR A 20 36.40 2.61 -3.35
C THR A 20 35.27 3.56 -2.98
N MET A 21 35.34 4.85 -3.34
CA MET A 21 34.26 5.81 -3.13
C MET A 21 33.03 5.50 -4.00
N LYS A 22 33.21 5.05 -5.26
CA LYS A 22 32.10 4.53 -6.08
C LYS A 22 31.47 3.27 -5.48
N ASN A 23 32.28 2.34 -4.97
CA ASN A 23 31.75 1.13 -4.33
C ASN A 23 31.10 1.41 -2.97
N ILE A 24 31.51 2.44 -2.24
CA ILE A 24 30.85 2.92 -1.01
C ILE A 24 29.55 3.67 -1.34
N TYR A 25 29.48 4.38 -2.46
CA TYR A 25 28.24 4.98 -2.97
C TYR A 25 27.20 3.93 -3.39
N TYR A 26 27.63 2.79 -3.92
CA TYR A 26 26.74 1.64 -4.20
C TYR A 26 26.40 0.80 -2.96
N LEU A 27 27.17 0.91 -1.87
CA LEU A 27 26.89 0.22 -0.60
C LEU A 27 25.98 1.04 0.34
N LEU A 28 25.96 2.38 0.21
CA LEU A 28 25.08 3.28 0.97
C LEU A 28 23.75 3.60 0.26
N ILE A 29 23.56 3.16 -0.98
CA ILE A 29 22.25 3.17 -1.69
C ILE A 29 21.47 1.85 -1.45
N LEU A 30 22.00 0.93 -0.64
CA LEU A 30 21.39 -0.38 -0.35
C LEU A 30 20.69 -0.47 1.02
N ILE A 31 20.49 0.66 1.71
CA ILE A 31 19.79 0.72 3.01
C ILE A 31 18.78 1.87 3.04
N VAL A 32 17.94 2.05 2.01
CA VAL A 32 16.69 2.84 2.09
C VAL A 32 15.66 2.35 1.04
N CYS A 33 15.25 1.07 1.13
CA CYS A 33 14.12 0.54 0.33
C CYS A 33 13.30 -0.49 1.14
N MET A 34 13.05 -0.20 2.41
CA MET A 34 12.09 -0.90 3.28
C MET A 34 11.06 0.18 3.66
N LEU A 35 9.81 0.23 3.17
CA LEU A 35 8.71 -0.74 3.16
C LEU A 35 7.65 -0.24 2.12
N PRO A 36 6.71 -1.10 1.64
CA PRO A 36 5.50 -1.40 2.40
C PRO A 36 5.34 -2.88 2.74
N ILE A 37 4.58 -3.08 3.80
CA ILE A 37 4.24 -4.31 4.51
C ILE A 37 3.57 -5.32 3.58
N ALA A 38 4.11 -6.53 3.56
CA ALA A 38 3.66 -7.62 2.72
C ALA A 38 2.31 -8.18 3.18
N GLY A 39 1.37 -8.27 2.24
CA GLY A 39 0.34 -9.31 2.29
C GLY A 39 -0.03 -9.75 0.90
N CYS A 40 0.61 -10.83 0.45
CA CYS A 40 0.84 -11.02 -0.98
C CYS A 40 -0.37 -11.37 -1.84
N ILE A 41 -1.25 -12.26 -1.37
CA ILE A 41 -2.46 -12.67 -2.08
C ILE A 41 -3.48 -13.06 -1.01
N GLN A 42 -4.68 -12.51 -1.11
CA GLN A 42 -5.83 -12.89 -0.30
C GLN A 42 -7.00 -13.18 -1.22
N GLY A 43 -7.55 -14.38 -1.19
CA GLY A 43 -8.66 -14.70 -2.07
C GLY A 43 -9.10 -16.15 -2.01
N GLN A 44 -9.91 -16.51 -2.99
CA GLN A 44 -10.48 -17.84 -3.14
C GLN A 44 -10.37 -18.33 -4.58
N ALA A 45 -10.24 -19.65 -4.72
CA ALA A 45 -10.33 -20.38 -5.96
C ALA A 45 -11.41 -21.45 -5.81
N THR A 46 -12.54 -21.26 -6.46
CA THR A 46 -13.68 -22.18 -6.43
C THR A 46 -13.75 -22.95 -7.74
N VAL A 47 -13.55 -24.26 -7.66
CA VAL A 47 -13.59 -25.18 -8.79
C VAL A 47 -14.90 -25.95 -8.75
N SER A 48 -15.66 -25.94 -9.85
CA SER A 48 -16.81 -26.84 -10.04
C SER A 48 -16.44 -27.87 -11.09
N LEU A 49 -16.53 -29.15 -10.72
CA LEU A 49 -16.14 -30.28 -11.56
C LEU A 49 -17.35 -31.05 -12.08
N ASN A 50 -17.25 -31.48 -13.33
CA ASN A 50 -18.10 -32.51 -13.90
C ASN A 50 -17.46 -33.90 -13.73
N SER A 51 -18.28 -34.94 -13.93
CA SER A 51 -17.86 -36.34 -13.83
C SER A 51 -16.75 -36.76 -14.82
N ASP A 52 -16.57 -36.01 -15.91
CA ASP A 52 -15.54 -36.27 -16.92
C ASP A 52 -14.22 -35.54 -16.66
N GLY A 53 -14.13 -34.74 -15.58
CA GLY A 53 -12.97 -33.91 -15.25
C GLY A 53 -12.99 -32.52 -15.88
N SER A 54 -13.97 -32.21 -16.75
CA SER A 54 -14.22 -30.85 -17.23
C SER A 54 -14.81 -30.00 -16.10
N GLY A 55 -14.70 -28.68 -16.24
CA GLY A 55 -15.12 -27.82 -15.14
C GLY A 55 -14.97 -26.34 -15.40
N LYS A 56 -15.26 -25.59 -14.34
CA LYS A 56 -15.04 -24.15 -14.26
C LYS A 56 -14.33 -23.78 -12.97
N LEU A 57 -13.46 -22.77 -13.05
CA LEU A 57 -12.68 -22.24 -11.95
C LEU A 57 -13.00 -20.74 -11.80
N ASN A 58 -13.52 -20.38 -10.64
CA ASN A 58 -13.73 -19.00 -10.22
C ASN A 58 -12.58 -18.55 -9.32
N ILE A 59 -11.78 -17.59 -9.79
CA ILE A 59 -10.72 -16.97 -9.00
C ILE A 59 -11.19 -15.60 -8.59
N GLU A 60 -11.03 -15.27 -7.31
CA GLU A 60 -11.23 -13.93 -6.79
C GLU A 60 -10.11 -13.62 -5.80
N VAL A 61 -9.27 -12.64 -6.12
CA VAL A 61 -8.05 -12.34 -5.36
C VAL A 61 -7.81 -10.84 -5.23
N VAL A 62 -7.26 -10.47 -4.07
CA VAL A 62 -6.62 -9.19 -3.82
C VAL A 62 -5.12 -9.41 -3.79
N ILE A 63 -4.40 -8.71 -4.66
CA ILE A 63 -2.97 -8.84 -4.92
C ILE A 63 -2.26 -7.57 -4.46
N ASP A 64 -1.15 -7.75 -3.75
CA ASP A 64 -0.26 -6.66 -3.38
C ASP A 64 0.76 -6.37 -4.51
N PRO A 65 0.99 -5.09 -4.89
CA PRO A 65 1.92 -4.74 -5.96
C PRO A 65 3.34 -5.33 -5.80
N CYS A 66 3.83 -5.48 -4.55
CA CYS A 66 5.16 -6.01 -4.31
C CYS A 66 5.33 -7.49 -4.71
N CYS A 67 4.26 -8.27 -4.70
CA CYS A 67 4.27 -9.70 -5.02
C CYS A 67 4.02 -9.96 -6.51
N ALA A 68 3.52 -8.95 -7.22
CA ALA A 68 3.32 -8.93 -8.66
C ALA A 68 4.52 -8.35 -9.43
N GLN A 69 5.63 -7.99 -8.77
CA GLN A 69 6.76 -7.25 -9.39
C GLN A 69 6.33 -5.95 -10.08
N ILE A 70 5.21 -5.36 -9.65
CA ILE A 70 4.75 -4.07 -10.16
C ILE A 70 5.60 -3.01 -9.47
N GLN A 71 6.64 -2.56 -10.15
CA GLN A 71 7.53 -1.50 -9.66
C GLN A 71 6.94 -0.12 -9.97
N GLY A 72 7.18 0.83 -9.07
CA GLY A 72 6.73 2.22 -9.22
C GLY A 72 5.33 2.47 -8.66
N SER A 73 4.73 3.60 -9.05
CA SER A 73 3.39 4.01 -8.60
C SER A 73 2.64 4.72 -9.73
N GLY A 74 1.35 4.99 -9.52
CA GLY A 74 0.52 5.72 -10.50
C GLY A 74 0.21 4.92 -11.76
N TRP A 75 0.06 5.63 -12.89
CA TRP A 75 -0.41 5.05 -14.15
C TRP A 75 0.50 3.98 -14.74
N GLY A 76 1.83 4.08 -14.54
CA GLY A 76 2.78 3.05 -14.97
C GLY A 76 2.58 1.72 -14.24
N ALA A 77 2.43 1.77 -12.91
CA ALA A 77 2.14 0.59 -12.08
C ALA A 77 0.79 -0.04 -12.46
N TYR A 78 -0.25 0.78 -12.65
CA TYR A 78 -1.56 0.32 -13.09
C TYR A 78 -1.51 -0.35 -14.48
N ARG A 79 -0.72 0.19 -15.41
CA ARG A 79 -0.53 -0.40 -16.74
C ARG A 79 0.17 -1.76 -16.68
N THR A 80 1.17 -1.90 -15.82
CA THR A 80 1.83 -3.20 -15.57
C THR A 80 0.83 -4.21 -15.01
N TYR A 81 -0.04 -3.78 -14.09
CA TYR A 81 -1.12 -4.62 -13.57
C TYR A 81 -2.07 -5.11 -14.68
N LEU A 82 -2.54 -4.22 -15.55
CA LEU A 82 -3.40 -4.59 -16.68
C LEU A 82 -2.71 -5.56 -17.64
N THR A 83 -1.42 -5.35 -17.91
CA THR A 83 -0.61 -6.27 -18.71
C THR A 83 -0.55 -7.66 -18.08
N GLN A 84 -0.38 -7.74 -16.76
CA GLN A 84 -0.35 -9.01 -16.06
C GLN A 84 -1.69 -9.74 -16.05
N ILE A 85 -2.81 -9.03 -15.93
CA ILE A 85 -4.13 -9.65 -16.10
C ILE A 85 -4.24 -10.25 -17.50
N LYS A 86 -3.87 -9.48 -18.53
CA LYS A 86 -3.87 -9.96 -19.91
C LYS A 86 -2.99 -11.20 -20.08
N ASP A 87 -1.77 -11.19 -19.53
CA ASP A 87 -0.85 -12.33 -19.54
C ASP A 87 -1.49 -13.54 -18.83
N SER A 88 -2.12 -13.36 -17.67
CA SER A 88 -2.82 -14.43 -16.96
C SER A 88 -3.93 -15.05 -17.83
N LEU A 89 -4.73 -14.23 -18.52
CA LEU A 89 -5.82 -14.73 -19.36
C LEU A 89 -5.32 -15.49 -20.59
N LEU A 90 -4.23 -15.03 -21.20
CA LEU A 90 -3.70 -15.56 -22.46
C LEU A 90 -2.68 -16.70 -22.29
N GLN A 91 -1.96 -16.73 -21.17
CA GLN A 91 -0.87 -17.69 -20.92
C GLN A 91 -1.28 -18.85 -20.00
N SER A 92 -2.42 -18.76 -19.31
CA SER A 92 -2.91 -19.90 -18.52
C SER A 92 -3.17 -21.11 -19.43
N GLU A 93 -2.61 -22.25 -19.06
CA GLU A 93 -2.67 -23.49 -19.85
C GLU A 93 -3.92 -24.30 -19.46
N GLY A 94 -4.45 -25.08 -20.40
CA GLY A 94 -5.64 -25.91 -20.17
C GLY A 94 -6.96 -25.13 -20.05
N ILE A 95 -6.94 -23.80 -20.24
CA ILE A 95 -8.13 -22.94 -20.22
C ILE A 95 -8.65 -22.74 -21.65
N ASP A 96 -9.91 -23.06 -21.88
CA ASP A 96 -10.56 -22.87 -23.18
C ASP A 96 -11.17 -21.49 -23.38
N ALA A 97 -11.63 -20.88 -22.29
CA ALA A 97 -12.32 -19.60 -22.30
C ALA A 97 -12.32 -18.97 -20.90
N TRP A 98 -12.43 -17.65 -20.86
CA TRP A 98 -12.70 -16.89 -19.65
C TRP A 98 -13.99 -16.10 -19.80
N SER A 99 -14.73 -15.94 -18.71
CA SER A 99 -15.86 -15.02 -18.61
C SER A 99 -15.86 -14.32 -17.25
N GLN A 100 -16.76 -13.35 -17.07
CA GLN A 100 -16.96 -12.65 -15.80
C GLN A 100 -15.67 -12.06 -15.21
N VAL A 101 -14.80 -11.56 -16.09
CA VAL A 101 -13.51 -11.00 -15.68
C VAL A 101 -13.70 -9.56 -15.21
N GLU A 102 -13.26 -9.28 -13.99
CA GLU A 102 -13.30 -7.96 -13.36
C GLU A 102 -11.95 -7.61 -12.76
N TRP A 103 -11.55 -6.35 -12.89
CA TRP A 103 -10.35 -5.84 -12.25
C TRP A 103 -10.57 -4.43 -11.74
N LYS A 104 -9.89 -4.07 -10.64
CA LYS A 104 -9.86 -2.70 -10.14
C LYS A 104 -8.65 -2.44 -9.25
N ALA A 105 -8.16 -1.20 -9.29
CA ALA A 105 -7.25 -0.70 -8.26
C ALA A 105 -8.05 -0.32 -7.01
N LEU A 106 -7.62 -0.83 -5.85
CA LEU A 106 -8.22 -0.54 -4.56
C LEU A 106 -7.60 0.73 -3.94
N GLN A 107 -8.35 1.39 -3.06
CA GLN A 107 -7.92 2.66 -2.43
C GLN A 107 -6.65 2.53 -1.60
N ASN A 108 -6.38 1.34 -1.07
CA ASN A 108 -5.18 1.01 -0.30
C ASN A 108 -3.95 0.66 -1.16
N GLY A 109 -4.02 0.88 -2.48
CA GLY A 109 -2.93 0.59 -3.42
C GLY A 109 -2.81 -0.88 -3.84
N LYS A 110 -3.70 -1.76 -3.37
CA LYS A 110 -3.78 -3.16 -3.82
C LYS A 110 -4.60 -3.29 -5.10
N TYR A 111 -4.51 -4.45 -5.73
CA TYR A 111 -5.25 -4.75 -6.94
C TYR A 111 -6.24 -5.89 -6.70
N TYR A 112 -7.45 -5.74 -7.21
CA TYR A 112 -8.48 -6.78 -7.19
C TYR A 112 -8.63 -7.38 -8.57
N PHE A 113 -8.67 -8.70 -8.63
CA PHE A 113 -8.94 -9.48 -9.83
C PHE A 113 -9.99 -10.55 -9.53
N LYS A 114 -10.93 -10.71 -10.47
CA LYS A 114 -11.87 -11.82 -10.50
C LYS A 114 -11.99 -12.35 -11.93
N GLY A 115 -12.14 -13.66 -12.09
CA GLY A 115 -12.41 -14.26 -13.38
C GLY A 115 -12.91 -15.70 -13.26
N GLN A 116 -13.76 -16.10 -14.20
CA GLN A 116 -14.25 -17.46 -14.35
C GLN A 116 -13.57 -18.11 -15.57
N ALA A 117 -12.81 -19.17 -15.36
CA ALA A 117 -12.14 -19.95 -16.40
C ALA A 117 -12.88 -21.26 -16.66
N TYR A 118 -12.90 -21.72 -17.90
CA TYR A 118 -13.47 -23.02 -18.29
C TYR A 118 -12.38 -23.93 -18.84
N PHE A 119 -12.43 -25.21 -18.48
CA PHE A 119 -11.42 -26.19 -18.88
C PHE A 119 -12.04 -27.55 -19.23
N ASN A 120 -11.48 -28.24 -20.23
CA ASN A 120 -11.94 -29.59 -20.60
C ASN A 120 -11.44 -30.68 -19.64
N SER A 121 -10.34 -30.44 -18.94
CA SER A 121 -9.78 -31.35 -17.93
C SER A 121 -8.94 -30.54 -16.95
N ILE A 122 -9.21 -30.73 -15.66
CA ILE A 122 -8.49 -30.03 -14.59
C ILE A 122 -7.00 -30.40 -14.54
N ASP A 123 -6.61 -31.58 -15.02
CA ASP A 123 -5.22 -32.06 -15.05
C ASP A 123 -4.29 -31.15 -15.85
N ASN A 124 -4.86 -30.50 -16.86
CA ASN A 124 -4.13 -29.62 -17.77
C ASN A 124 -4.17 -28.16 -17.31
N VAL A 125 -4.92 -27.84 -16.25
CA VAL A 125 -5.11 -26.46 -15.80
C VAL A 125 -3.85 -25.97 -15.11
N VAL A 126 -3.30 -24.90 -15.68
CA VAL A 126 -2.19 -24.17 -15.11
C VAL A 126 -2.55 -22.70 -15.09
N ILE A 127 -2.69 -22.14 -13.89
CA ILE A 127 -3.01 -20.72 -13.74
C ILE A 127 -1.73 -19.90 -13.70
N HIS A 128 -1.67 -18.92 -14.59
CA HIS A 128 -0.66 -17.88 -14.59
C HIS A 128 -1.15 -16.68 -13.76
N LEU A 129 -0.29 -16.19 -12.87
CA LEU A 129 -0.46 -14.92 -12.16
C LEU A 129 0.58 -13.94 -12.73
N GLY A 130 0.19 -13.20 -13.76
CA GLY A 130 1.12 -12.45 -14.60
C GLY A 130 2.08 -13.40 -15.30
N GLN A 131 3.39 -13.26 -15.05
CA GLN A 131 4.42 -14.09 -15.67
C GLN A 131 4.78 -15.35 -14.86
N TYR A 132 4.09 -15.59 -13.74
CA TYR A 132 4.40 -16.69 -12.83
C TYR A 132 3.36 -17.79 -12.94
N LYS A 133 3.83 -18.99 -13.27
CA LYS A 133 3.06 -20.23 -13.24
C LYS A 133 2.84 -20.67 -11.79
N ALA A 134 1.59 -20.79 -11.35
CA ALA A 134 1.28 -21.31 -10.02
C ALA A 134 1.73 -22.79 -9.92
N ASN A 135 2.48 -23.12 -8.87
CA ASN A 135 2.91 -24.50 -8.62
C ASN A 135 2.00 -25.22 -7.62
N LEU A 136 0.70 -25.19 -7.93
CA LEU A 136 -0.35 -25.88 -7.22
C LEU A 136 -1.26 -26.48 -8.28
N LYS A 137 -1.43 -27.80 -8.25
CA LYS A 137 -2.21 -28.54 -9.24
C LYS A 137 -3.30 -29.35 -8.56
N ALA A 138 -4.44 -29.40 -9.22
CA ALA A 138 -5.49 -30.35 -8.94
C ALA A 138 -5.44 -31.45 -10.01
N ILE A 139 -5.35 -32.70 -9.59
CA ILE A 139 -5.36 -33.88 -10.47
C ILE A 139 -6.71 -34.57 -10.32
N PHE A 140 -7.27 -35.00 -11.43
CA PHE A 140 -8.44 -35.84 -11.51
C PHE A 140 -8.04 -37.24 -11.98
N ILE A 141 -8.27 -38.24 -11.14
CA ILE A 141 -7.92 -39.63 -11.39
C ILE A 141 -9.22 -40.44 -11.47
N LYS A 142 -9.39 -41.21 -12.55
CA LYS A 142 -10.48 -42.18 -12.67
C LYS A 142 -10.02 -43.52 -12.08
N ASP A 143 -10.69 -43.99 -11.03
CA ASP A 143 -10.48 -45.32 -10.44
C ASP A 143 -11.72 -46.22 -10.64
N ALA A 144 -11.52 -47.53 -10.56
CA ALA A 144 -12.61 -48.52 -10.63
C ALA A 144 -13.64 -48.35 -9.51
N ASN A 145 -13.25 -47.72 -8.39
CA ASN A 145 -14.10 -47.50 -7.21
C ASN A 145 -14.67 -46.06 -7.15
N GLY A 146 -14.48 -45.23 -8.18
CA GLY A 146 -14.93 -43.84 -8.20
C GLY A 146 -13.87 -42.88 -8.74
N ASN A 147 -14.21 -41.60 -8.80
CA ASN A 147 -13.28 -40.55 -9.20
C ASN A 147 -12.56 -39.99 -7.97
N ILE A 148 -11.29 -39.61 -8.15
CA ILE A 148 -10.46 -39.00 -7.12
C ILE A 148 -10.00 -37.64 -7.60
N LEU A 149 -10.15 -36.63 -6.75
CA LEU A 149 -9.51 -35.32 -6.91
C LEU A 149 -8.39 -35.21 -5.88
N GLU A 150 -7.17 -34.86 -6.32
CA GLU A 150 -5.99 -34.71 -5.46
C GLU A 150 -5.30 -33.36 -5.69
N ILE A 151 -4.75 -32.76 -4.63
CA ILE A 151 -3.93 -31.54 -4.72
C ILE A 151 -2.46 -31.86 -4.53
N GLN A 152 -1.65 -31.46 -5.51
CA GLN A 152 -0.20 -31.64 -5.49
C GLN A 152 0.54 -30.37 -5.96
N SER A 153 1.87 -30.44 -5.96
CA SER A 153 2.77 -29.48 -6.61
C SER A 153 3.68 -30.21 -7.59
N ASP A 154 4.05 -29.56 -8.70
CA ASP A 154 5.11 -30.08 -9.55
C ASP A 154 6.47 -29.94 -8.86
N LYS A 155 7.29 -30.99 -8.93
CA LYS A 155 8.71 -30.91 -8.54
C LYS A 155 9.50 -30.30 -9.69
N ILE A 156 9.66 -28.98 -9.64
CA ILE A 156 10.36 -28.21 -10.68
C ILE A 156 11.86 -28.24 -10.41
N GLN A 157 12.65 -28.59 -11.41
CA GLN A 157 14.12 -28.52 -11.36
C GLN A 157 14.54 -27.04 -11.34
N ALA A 158 15.33 -26.66 -10.33
CA ALA A 158 15.82 -25.29 -10.22
C ALA A 158 16.89 -24.98 -11.28
N ASP A 159 17.07 -23.69 -11.58
CA ASP A 159 18.15 -23.21 -12.44
C ASP A 159 19.50 -23.66 -11.84
N GLU A 160 20.12 -24.70 -12.41
CA GLU A 160 21.30 -25.39 -11.87
C GLU A 160 22.54 -24.48 -11.81
N LYS A 161 22.66 -23.64 -10.78
CA LYS A 161 23.95 -23.07 -10.36
C LYS A 161 23.99 -22.96 -8.83
N PRO A 162 24.39 -24.01 -8.11
CA PRO A 162 24.69 -23.89 -6.69
C PRO A 162 25.97 -23.05 -6.53
N TRP A 163 25.84 -21.84 -5.98
CA TRP A 163 26.98 -21.10 -5.49
C TRP A 163 27.03 -21.31 -3.98
N GLY A 164 28.01 -22.07 -3.50
CA GLY A 164 28.39 -22.13 -2.09
C GLY A 164 28.93 -20.77 -1.64
N LYS A 165 28.04 -19.78 -1.52
CA LYS A 165 28.37 -18.41 -1.15
C LYS A 165 28.67 -18.41 0.34
N GLN A 166 29.79 -17.80 0.72
CA GLN A 166 30.07 -17.51 2.13
C GLN A 166 28.86 -16.80 2.77
N ASN A 167 28.59 -17.10 4.04
CA ASN A 167 27.51 -16.49 4.84
C ASN A 167 26.07 -16.94 4.50
N SER A 168 25.83 -18.16 3.98
CA SER A 168 24.49 -18.70 3.73
C SER A 168 23.54 -18.57 4.92
N ALA A 169 24.01 -18.82 6.15
CA ALA A 169 23.20 -18.65 7.36
C ALA A 169 22.74 -17.19 7.59
N LEU A 170 23.60 -16.20 7.33
CA LEU A 170 23.26 -14.78 7.45
C LEU A 170 22.31 -14.33 6.34
N ARG A 171 22.56 -14.77 5.10
CA ARG A 171 21.68 -14.49 3.95
C ARG A 171 20.30 -15.08 4.16
N TYR A 172 20.25 -16.31 4.67
CA TYR A 172 19.01 -16.96 5.08
C TYR A 172 18.30 -16.18 6.18
N LYS A 173 19.02 -15.73 7.21
CA LYS A 173 18.43 -14.94 8.31
C LYS A 173 17.69 -13.71 7.77
N LEU A 174 18.32 -12.91 6.91
CA LEU A 174 17.68 -11.73 6.30
C LEU A 174 16.50 -12.11 5.40
N PHE A 175 16.71 -13.10 4.53
CA PHE A 175 15.67 -13.60 3.63
C PHE A 175 14.43 -14.12 4.37
N SER A 176 14.64 -14.87 5.45
CA SER A 176 13.57 -15.53 6.21
C SER A 176 12.65 -14.53 6.93
N VAL A 177 13.17 -13.36 7.33
CA VAL A 177 12.35 -12.29 7.92
C VAL A 177 11.38 -11.75 6.87
N ASP A 178 11.90 -11.37 5.70
CA ASP A 178 11.07 -10.86 4.60
C ASP A 178 10.08 -11.92 4.10
N MET A 179 10.51 -13.18 4.02
CA MET A 179 9.67 -14.29 3.61
C MET A 179 8.54 -14.53 4.63
N ALA A 180 8.82 -14.40 5.92
CA ALA A 180 7.80 -14.52 6.97
C ALA A 180 6.70 -13.44 6.82
N GLU A 181 7.05 -12.20 6.46
CA GLU A 181 6.06 -11.16 6.19
C GLU A 181 5.16 -11.51 4.99
N ILE A 182 5.76 -12.00 3.89
CA ILE A 182 5.00 -12.49 2.73
C ILE A 182 4.00 -13.57 3.13
N LEU A 183 4.43 -14.53 3.94
CA LEU A 183 3.61 -15.63 4.41
C LEU A 183 2.46 -15.17 5.33
N ARG A 184 2.67 -14.16 6.17
CA ARG A 184 1.62 -13.68 7.08
C ARG A 184 0.39 -13.16 6.37
N GLY A 185 0.55 -12.58 5.19
CA GLY A 185 -0.56 -12.08 4.39
C GLY A 185 -0.91 -12.93 3.18
N PHE A 186 -0.34 -14.12 3.02
CA PHE A 186 -0.79 -15.11 2.03
C PHE A 186 -1.96 -15.94 2.58
N ARG A 187 -3.08 -15.91 1.87
CA ARG A 187 -4.27 -16.69 2.15
C ARG A 187 -4.97 -17.03 0.85
N LEU A 188 -5.15 -18.32 0.59
CA LEU A 188 -5.96 -18.81 -0.52
C LEU A 188 -6.91 -19.88 -0.01
N ASP A 189 -8.20 -19.61 -0.14
CA ASP A 189 -9.27 -20.57 0.12
C ASP A 189 -9.50 -21.40 -1.16
N LEU A 190 -9.18 -22.70 -1.12
CA LEU A 190 -9.44 -23.62 -2.22
C LEU A 190 -10.77 -24.32 -1.96
N ILE A 191 -11.73 -24.18 -2.87
CA ILE A 191 -13.09 -24.73 -2.72
C ILE A 191 -13.36 -25.61 -3.93
N PHE A 192 -13.76 -26.85 -3.69
CA PHE A 192 -14.09 -27.79 -4.77
C PHE A 192 -15.53 -28.27 -4.61
N ILE A 193 -16.32 -28.01 -5.65
CA ILE A 193 -17.71 -28.46 -5.79
C ILE A 193 -17.69 -29.69 -6.71
N LEU A 194 -17.96 -30.83 -6.11
CA LEU A 194 -17.91 -32.15 -6.73
C LEU A 194 -19.21 -32.45 -7.48
N PRO A 195 -19.18 -33.33 -8.51
CA PRO A 195 -20.37 -33.71 -9.25
C PRO A 195 -21.40 -34.49 -8.44
N GLN A 196 -20.95 -35.17 -7.39
CA GLN A 196 -21.80 -35.90 -6.46
C GLN A 196 -21.22 -35.85 -5.05
N LYS A 197 -21.93 -36.48 -4.12
CA LYS A 197 -21.55 -36.58 -2.71
C LYS A 197 -20.15 -37.18 -2.57
N ALA A 198 -19.33 -36.57 -1.73
CA ALA A 198 -18.04 -37.10 -1.34
C ALA A 198 -18.22 -38.41 -0.55
N GLU A 199 -17.54 -39.47 -0.96
CA GLU A 199 -17.55 -40.77 -0.30
C GLU A 199 -16.44 -40.89 0.74
N LYS A 200 -15.26 -40.37 0.41
CA LYS A 200 -14.10 -40.36 1.30
C LYS A 200 -13.32 -39.07 1.14
N ILE A 201 -13.09 -38.39 2.26
CA ILE A 201 -12.37 -37.12 2.31
C ILE A 201 -11.12 -37.31 3.17
N THR A 202 -9.98 -36.79 2.74
CA THR A 202 -8.76 -36.73 3.56
C THR A 202 -8.10 -35.36 3.43
N GLY A 203 -7.68 -34.78 4.55
CA GLY A 203 -7.03 -33.47 4.61
C GLY A 203 -7.89 -32.23 4.29
N PHE A 204 -9.08 -32.38 3.69
CA PHE A 204 -10.02 -31.29 3.43
C PHE A 204 -11.04 -31.10 4.56
N ASP A 205 -11.47 -29.84 4.74
CA ASP A 205 -12.66 -29.48 5.48
C ASP A 205 -13.92 -29.71 4.61
N THR A 206 -15.04 -30.10 5.21
CA THR A 206 -16.32 -30.30 4.51
C THR A 206 -17.24 -29.09 4.73
N ILE A 207 -17.74 -28.49 3.66
CA ILE A 207 -18.76 -27.42 3.72
C ILE A 207 -20.16 -28.04 3.70
N ASP A 208 -20.39 -28.95 2.75
CA ASP A 208 -21.62 -29.73 2.58
C ASP A 208 -21.30 -31.09 1.92
N GLU A 209 -22.31 -31.86 1.55
CA GLU A 209 -22.12 -33.21 1.00
C GLU A 209 -21.32 -33.24 -0.32
N GLN A 210 -21.30 -32.14 -1.09
CA GLN A 210 -20.65 -32.04 -2.40
C GLN A 210 -19.47 -31.05 -2.42
N THR A 211 -19.29 -30.27 -1.36
CA THR A 211 -18.33 -29.17 -1.32
C THR A 211 -17.26 -29.41 -0.27
N VAL A 212 -16.01 -29.47 -0.71
CA VAL A 212 -14.83 -29.55 0.15
C VAL A 212 -13.99 -28.27 0.08
N HIS A 213 -13.30 -27.96 1.17
CA HIS A 213 -12.55 -26.73 1.34
C HIS A 213 -11.17 -26.99 1.93
N TYR A 214 -10.18 -26.23 1.47
CA TYR A 214 -8.87 -26.19 2.09
C TYR A 214 -8.34 -24.76 2.17
N LEU A 215 -8.01 -24.31 3.39
CA LEU A 215 -7.32 -23.05 3.61
C LEU A 215 -5.80 -23.22 3.48
N LEU A 216 -5.27 -22.83 2.33
CA LEU A 216 -3.82 -22.67 2.10
C LEU A 216 -3.37 -21.31 2.65
N SER A 217 -2.88 -21.31 3.89
CA SER A 217 -2.42 -20.08 4.56
C SER A 217 -0.92 -20.09 4.76
N GLY A 218 -0.26 -18.97 4.43
CA GLY A 218 1.17 -18.82 4.64
C GLY A 218 1.55 -18.86 6.12
N LYS A 219 0.63 -18.50 7.04
CA LYS A 219 0.83 -18.67 8.49
C LYS A 219 1.12 -20.13 8.86
N LYS A 220 0.48 -21.09 8.19
CA LYS A 220 0.72 -22.53 8.40
C LYS A 220 2.08 -22.99 7.83
N MET A 221 2.77 -22.16 7.05
CA MET A 221 4.07 -22.46 6.45
C MET A 221 5.24 -21.78 7.20
N ILE A 222 4.98 -20.85 8.13
CA ILE A 222 6.06 -20.10 8.82
C ILE A 222 7.02 -21.04 9.56
N TYR A 223 6.52 -22.15 10.13
CA TYR A 223 7.36 -23.13 10.81
C TYR A 223 8.41 -23.76 9.89
N LEU A 224 8.17 -23.81 8.57
CA LEU A 224 9.12 -24.33 7.60
C LEU A 224 10.36 -23.45 7.50
N LEU A 225 10.24 -22.14 7.72
CA LEU A 225 11.40 -21.25 7.74
C LEU A 225 12.32 -21.59 8.92
N GLU A 226 11.73 -21.89 10.07
CA GLU A 226 12.47 -22.33 11.24
C GLU A 226 13.07 -23.73 11.05
N TYR A 227 12.32 -24.65 10.45
CA TYR A 227 12.81 -25.99 10.08
C TYR A 227 14.06 -25.90 9.17
N ILE A 228 14.03 -25.05 8.15
CA ILE A 228 15.17 -24.82 7.25
C ILE A 228 16.36 -24.26 8.02
N ARG A 229 16.13 -23.31 8.94
CA ARG A 229 17.16 -22.69 9.77
C ARG A 229 17.84 -23.72 10.68
N GLN A 230 17.05 -24.52 11.40
CA GLN A 230 17.55 -25.50 12.39
C GLN A 230 18.33 -26.63 11.73
N ASN A 231 17.91 -27.07 10.55
CA ASN A 231 18.55 -28.15 9.81
C ASN A 231 19.63 -27.66 8.83
N SER A 232 19.97 -26.36 8.87
CA SER A 232 20.97 -25.74 7.97
C SER A 232 20.70 -25.99 6.47
N LEU A 233 19.42 -26.06 6.08
CA LEU A 233 19.01 -26.37 4.70
C LEU A 233 19.03 -25.13 3.78
N TYR A 234 20.10 -24.33 3.85
CA TYR A 234 20.19 -23.05 3.14
C TYR A 234 20.31 -23.19 1.62
N GLN A 235 20.64 -24.38 1.13
CA GLN A 235 20.61 -24.73 -0.29
C GLN A 235 19.21 -24.59 -0.91
N LEU A 236 18.14 -24.71 -0.10
CA LEU A 236 16.77 -24.68 -0.58
C LEU A 236 16.40 -23.31 -1.19
N PRO A 237 16.56 -22.15 -0.51
CA PRO A 237 16.38 -20.84 -1.15
C PRO A 237 17.53 -20.45 -2.09
N GLU A 238 18.73 -21.00 -1.93
CA GLU A 238 19.88 -20.70 -2.79
C GLU A 238 19.68 -21.11 -4.24
N ARG A 239 19.09 -22.27 -4.49
CA ARG A 239 18.78 -22.73 -5.86
C ARG A 239 17.86 -21.77 -6.61
N TRP A 240 17.08 -20.98 -5.87
CA TRP A 240 16.18 -19.95 -6.40
C TRP A 240 16.80 -18.54 -6.35
N ASN A 241 18.11 -18.44 -6.10
CA ASN A 241 18.85 -17.20 -5.90
C ASN A 241 18.20 -16.26 -4.86
N TYR A 242 17.58 -16.82 -3.82
CA TYR A 242 16.81 -16.08 -2.82
C TYR A 242 15.68 -15.21 -3.43
N ASN A 243 15.20 -15.55 -4.63
CA ASN A 243 13.99 -14.95 -5.18
C ASN A 243 12.79 -15.47 -4.36
N LYS A 244 12.16 -14.56 -3.61
CA LYS A 244 11.08 -14.87 -2.66
C LYS A 244 9.90 -15.56 -3.33
N LEU A 245 9.51 -15.11 -4.53
CA LEU A 245 8.36 -15.64 -5.26
C LEU A 245 8.65 -17.02 -5.84
N LYS A 246 9.80 -17.20 -6.50
CA LYS A 246 10.24 -18.52 -7.00
C LYS A 246 10.40 -19.53 -5.85
N PHE A 247 11.01 -19.12 -4.74
CA PHE A 247 11.16 -19.97 -3.55
C PHE A 247 9.80 -20.33 -2.94
N PHE A 248 8.93 -19.35 -2.74
CA PHE A 248 7.58 -19.61 -2.21
C PHE A 248 6.82 -20.61 -3.08
N ASN A 249 6.71 -20.30 -4.37
CA ASN A 249 5.93 -21.10 -5.33
C ASN A 249 6.52 -22.49 -5.52
N ASN A 250 7.83 -22.60 -5.79
CA ASN A 250 8.42 -23.85 -6.25
C ASN A 250 9.03 -24.71 -5.14
N GLU A 251 9.31 -24.12 -3.97
CA GLU A 251 9.93 -24.83 -2.85
C GLU A 251 8.99 -24.96 -1.66
N LEU A 252 8.48 -23.83 -1.17
CA LEU A 252 7.82 -23.80 0.13
C LEU A 252 6.42 -24.42 0.09
N ILE A 253 5.66 -24.19 -0.99
CA ILE A 253 4.36 -24.87 -1.20
C ILE A 253 4.57 -26.38 -1.30
N SER A 254 5.57 -26.83 -2.07
CA SER A 254 5.86 -28.25 -2.23
C SER A 254 6.26 -28.91 -0.89
N LEU A 255 7.20 -28.29 -0.15
CA LEU A 255 7.59 -28.76 1.18
C LEU A 255 6.44 -28.79 2.20
N TYR A 256 5.48 -27.86 2.06
CA TYR A 256 4.30 -27.82 2.91
C TYR A 256 3.35 -28.97 2.58
N LEU A 257 3.03 -29.17 1.29
CA LEU A 257 2.15 -30.26 0.84
C LEU A 257 2.73 -31.63 1.19
N ASP A 258 4.04 -31.82 1.07
CA ASP A 258 4.74 -33.07 1.46
C ASP A 258 4.65 -33.40 2.96
N LYS A 259 4.29 -32.42 3.81
CA LYS A 259 4.28 -32.57 5.29
C LYS A 259 2.90 -32.61 5.90
N ILE A 260 1.86 -32.24 5.16
CA ILE A 260 0.48 -32.32 5.62
C ILE A 260 -0.12 -33.68 5.25
N GLU A 261 -1.31 -33.96 5.78
CA GLU A 261 -2.11 -35.08 5.29
C GLU A 261 -2.44 -34.85 3.79
N PRO A 262 -2.36 -35.89 2.94
CA PRO A 262 -2.69 -35.77 1.52
C PRO A 262 -4.09 -35.18 1.32
N LEU A 263 -4.18 -34.19 0.45
CA LEU A 263 -5.42 -33.52 0.10
C LEU A 263 -6.06 -34.28 -1.07
N HIS A 264 -6.91 -35.26 -0.77
CA HIS A 264 -7.69 -35.95 -1.80
C HIS A 264 -9.15 -36.17 -1.38
N VAL A 265 -10.03 -36.28 -2.36
CA VAL A 265 -11.43 -36.62 -2.15
C VAL A 265 -11.90 -37.60 -3.21
N GLN A 266 -12.54 -38.68 -2.76
CA GLN A 266 -13.18 -39.69 -3.60
C GLN A 266 -14.68 -39.40 -3.68
N PHE A 267 -15.25 -39.50 -4.88
CA PHE A 267 -16.66 -39.29 -5.14
C PHE A 267 -17.15 -40.14 -6.31
N ALA A 268 -18.44 -40.49 -6.29
CA ALA A 268 -19.08 -41.25 -7.35
C ALA A 268 -19.44 -40.39 -8.57
N GLY A 269 -19.69 -41.06 -9.70
CA GLY A 269 -20.72 -40.60 -10.62
C GLY A 269 -20.31 -40.24 -12.06
N ASN A 270 -21.36 -40.21 -12.88
CA ASN A 270 -21.42 -39.90 -14.32
C ASN A 270 -22.35 -38.67 -14.59
N SER A 271 -22.54 -37.81 -13.59
CA SER A 271 -23.46 -36.68 -13.64
C SER A 271 -22.70 -35.36 -13.75
N ASN A 272 -23.20 -34.42 -14.55
CA ASN A 272 -22.61 -33.10 -14.71
C ASN A 272 -23.31 -32.08 -13.80
N VAL A 273 -22.53 -31.17 -13.22
CA VAL A 273 -23.03 -30.10 -12.33
C VAL A 273 -23.62 -28.96 -13.16
N PHE A 274 -23.15 -28.78 -14.39
CA PHE A 274 -23.59 -27.71 -15.28
C PHE A 274 -23.37 -28.08 -16.76
N ASP A 275 -24.02 -27.33 -17.67
CA ASP A 275 -23.81 -27.49 -19.11
C ASP A 275 -22.51 -26.78 -19.54
N PHE A 276 -21.44 -27.56 -19.56
CA PHE A 276 -20.11 -27.08 -19.95
C PHE A 276 -20.07 -26.55 -21.38
N ALA A 277 -20.73 -27.21 -22.33
CA ALA A 277 -20.68 -26.82 -23.73
C ALA A 277 -21.36 -25.46 -23.96
N GLN A 278 -22.52 -25.26 -23.33
CA GLN A 278 -23.26 -24.01 -23.40
C GLN A 278 -22.51 -22.85 -22.73
N GLU A 279 -22.06 -23.03 -21.49
CA GLU A 279 -21.37 -21.95 -20.74
C GLU A 279 -20.03 -21.58 -21.41
N LYS A 280 -19.25 -22.57 -21.87
CA LYS A 280 -18.00 -22.34 -22.60
C LYS A 280 -18.22 -21.59 -23.91
N ALA A 281 -19.28 -21.89 -24.65
CA ALA A 281 -19.58 -21.21 -25.91
C ALA A 281 -19.94 -19.74 -25.70
N ALA A 282 -20.62 -19.40 -24.60
CA ALA A 282 -20.85 -18.02 -24.20
C ALA A 282 -19.54 -17.31 -23.83
N ALA A 283 -18.71 -17.94 -22.98
CA ALA A 283 -17.44 -17.39 -22.54
C ALA A 283 -16.44 -17.10 -23.67
N LYS A 284 -16.44 -17.92 -24.74
CA LYS A 284 -15.61 -17.68 -25.93
C LYS A 284 -15.96 -16.39 -26.68
N LYS A 285 -17.19 -15.89 -26.53
CA LYS A 285 -17.58 -14.58 -27.09
C LYS A 285 -17.10 -13.46 -26.18
N ASP A 286 -17.27 -13.62 -24.87
CA ASP A 286 -16.91 -12.63 -23.85
C ASP A 286 -15.41 -12.31 -23.84
N ILE A 287 -14.53 -13.31 -24.06
CA ILE A 287 -13.07 -13.10 -23.97
C ILE A 287 -12.55 -12.02 -24.95
N ILE A 288 -13.15 -11.91 -26.14
CA ILE A 288 -12.74 -10.88 -27.12
C ILE A 288 -13.02 -9.49 -26.56
N GLU A 289 -14.24 -9.25 -26.07
CA GLU A 289 -14.64 -7.98 -25.47
C GLU A 289 -13.82 -7.66 -24.20
N ILE A 290 -13.47 -8.69 -23.41
CA ILE A 290 -12.63 -8.55 -22.22
C ILE A 290 -11.23 -8.06 -22.60
N ILE A 291 -10.61 -8.66 -23.62
CA ILE A 291 -9.27 -8.27 -24.09
C ILE A 291 -9.30 -6.85 -24.67
N ASP A 292 -10.30 -6.52 -25.47
CA ASP A 292 -10.46 -5.16 -26.03
C ASP A 292 -10.60 -4.11 -24.92
N ARG A 293 -11.37 -4.41 -23.86
CA ARG A 293 -11.50 -3.52 -22.69
C ARG A 293 -10.18 -3.36 -21.95
N LEU A 294 -9.40 -4.44 -21.76
CA LEU A 294 -8.07 -4.39 -21.13
C LEU A 294 -7.10 -3.52 -21.95
N GLU A 295 -7.07 -3.70 -23.27
CA GLU A 295 -6.20 -2.93 -24.16
C GLU A 295 -6.59 -1.46 -24.21
N GLY A 296 -7.89 -1.16 -24.27
CA GLY A 296 -8.41 0.21 -24.21
C GLY A 296 -8.03 0.92 -22.91
N GLU A 297 -8.18 0.25 -21.76
CA GLU A 297 -7.75 0.79 -20.47
C GLU A 297 -6.23 0.97 -20.39
N ALA A 298 -5.46 0.00 -20.89
CA ALA A 298 -3.99 0.10 -20.90
C ALA A 298 -3.50 1.22 -21.82
N ALA A 299 -4.15 1.44 -22.96
CA ALA A 299 -3.89 2.56 -23.86
C ALA A 299 -4.23 3.89 -23.19
N LYS A 300 -5.37 3.99 -22.51
CA LYS A 300 -5.75 5.17 -21.71
C LYS A 300 -4.71 5.45 -20.61
N ALA A 301 -4.33 4.43 -19.83
CA ALA A 301 -3.31 4.56 -18.79
C ALA A 301 -1.95 5.01 -19.36
N LYS A 302 -1.57 4.53 -20.55
CA LYS A 302 -0.37 4.97 -21.25
C LYS A 302 -0.46 6.43 -21.69
N LEU A 303 -1.61 6.88 -22.21
CA LEU A 303 -1.84 8.28 -22.57
C LEU A 303 -1.76 9.19 -21.34
N GLU A 304 -2.40 8.80 -20.23
CA GLU A 304 -2.34 9.53 -18.95
C GLU A 304 -0.91 9.58 -18.40
N GLN A 305 -0.16 8.48 -18.49
CA GLN A 305 1.26 8.45 -18.16
C GLN A 305 2.05 9.44 -19.02
N GLN A 306 1.85 9.43 -20.34
CA GLN A 306 2.54 10.34 -21.27
C GLN A 306 2.15 11.80 -21.06
N LEU A 307 0.89 12.08 -20.73
CA LEU A 307 0.42 13.41 -20.39
C LEU A 307 1.05 13.89 -19.08
N ALA A 308 1.14 13.04 -18.05
CA ALA A 308 1.84 13.35 -16.81
C ALA A 308 3.34 13.61 -17.06
N GLU A 309 4.00 12.79 -17.87
CA GLU A 309 5.40 12.95 -18.25
C GLU A 309 5.64 14.23 -19.08
N LYS A 310 4.76 14.53 -20.05
CA LYS A 310 4.83 15.75 -20.87
C LYS A 310 4.58 17.00 -20.01
N SER A 311 3.67 16.93 -19.04
CA SER A 311 3.46 17.99 -18.04
C SER A 311 4.72 18.25 -17.23
N THR A 312 5.43 17.19 -16.80
CA THR A 312 6.71 17.31 -16.08
C THR A 312 7.87 17.79 -16.97
N VAL A 313 7.89 17.48 -18.27
CA VAL A 313 8.91 17.97 -19.21
C VAL A 313 8.67 19.44 -19.59
N THR A 314 7.41 19.85 -19.76
CA THR A 314 7.04 21.26 -19.97
C THR A 314 7.33 22.09 -18.72
N GLN A 315 7.17 21.54 -17.51
CA GLN A 315 7.61 22.17 -16.26
C GLN A 315 9.14 22.33 -16.19
N LYS A 316 9.93 21.32 -16.61
CA LYS A 316 11.40 21.40 -16.64
C LYS A 316 11.97 22.40 -17.66
N GLN A 317 11.20 22.80 -18.68
CA GLN A 317 11.62 23.80 -19.68
C GLN A 317 11.26 25.25 -19.31
N ILE A 318 10.42 25.47 -18.30
CA ILE A 318 10.02 26.82 -17.85
C ILE A 318 10.88 27.29 -16.65
N GLU A 319 11.66 26.39 -16.05
CA GLU A 319 12.46 26.65 -14.85
C GLU A 319 13.87 27.18 -15.17
N GLN A 320 13.96 28.22 -16.01
CA GLN A 320 15.12 29.11 -16.09
C GLN A 320 14.62 30.52 -16.40
N THR A 321 14.09 31.23 -15.40
CA THR A 321 14.19 32.70 -15.22
C THR A 321 13.42 33.21 -13.98
N GLN A 322 14.17 33.41 -12.89
CA GLN A 322 14.00 34.41 -11.80
C GLN A 322 12.73 34.39 -10.89
N PRO A 323 12.86 34.81 -9.61
CA PRO A 323 11.96 34.45 -8.52
C PRO A 323 10.76 35.41 -8.37
N LYS A 324 9.56 34.84 -8.25
CA LYS A 324 8.35 35.53 -7.76
C LYS A 324 7.44 34.50 -7.09
N GLU A 325 7.17 34.72 -5.79
CA GLU A 325 6.23 33.98 -4.92
C GLU A 325 5.25 33.02 -5.65
N GLY A 326 5.57 31.72 -5.59
CA GLY A 326 4.77 30.67 -6.21
C GLY A 326 3.40 30.50 -5.55
N ILE A 327 2.42 30.02 -6.32
CA ILE A 327 1.07 29.68 -5.85
C ILE A 327 1.10 28.71 -4.66
N GLU A 328 2.08 27.81 -4.63
CA GLU A 328 2.28 26.86 -3.54
C GLU A 328 2.58 27.57 -2.21
N SER A 329 3.42 28.60 -2.22
CA SER A 329 3.68 29.43 -1.04
C SER A 329 2.42 30.14 -0.55
N ARG A 330 1.57 30.63 -1.46
CA ARG A 330 0.27 31.23 -1.11
C ARG A 330 -0.67 30.19 -0.49
N LEU A 331 -0.72 28.99 -1.05
CA LEU A 331 -1.56 27.91 -0.53
C LEU A 331 -1.15 27.51 0.89
N ARG A 332 0.17 27.43 1.15
CA ARG A 332 0.73 27.16 2.48
C ARG A 332 0.33 28.23 3.49
N SER A 333 0.45 29.51 3.12
CA SER A 333 0.02 30.62 3.98
C SER A 333 -1.46 30.51 4.35
N ALA A 334 -2.32 30.18 3.39
CA ALA A 334 -3.74 30.00 3.64
C ALA A 334 -4.04 28.84 4.63
N LEU A 335 -3.34 27.71 4.50
CA LEU A 335 -3.48 26.56 5.41
C LEU A 335 -3.07 26.91 6.85
N ILE A 336 -2.02 27.72 7.03
CA ILE A 336 -1.60 28.20 8.37
C ILE A 336 -2.71 29.05 9.00
N TYR A 337 -3.26 30.01 8.24
CA TYR A 337 -4.38 30.83 8.72
C TYR A 337 -5.62 29.97 9.05
N GLU A 338 -5.94 28.98 8.22
CA GLU A 338 -7.04 28.04 8.44
C GLU A 338 -6.84 27.23 9.73
N SER A 339 -5.62 26.73 9.98
CA SER A 339 -5.30 25.97 11.20
C SER A 339 -5.48 26.80 12.49
N LYS A 340 -5.32 28.11 12.39
CA LYS A 340 -5.54 29.08 13.47
C LYS A 340 -7.00 29.55 13.59
N ASN A 341 -7.91 28.95 12.82
CA ASN A 341 -9.30 29.37 12.67
C ASN A 341 -9.46 30.84 12.23
N GLN A 342 -8.43 31.39 11.56
CA GLN A 342 -8.42 32.74 10.99
C GLN A 342 -8.99 32.68 9.57
N TYR A 343 -10.29 32.35 9.48
CA TYR A 343 -10.94 32.00 8.22
C TYR A 343 -11.00 33.17 7.22
N GLU A 344 -11.14 34.42 7.69
CA GLU A 344 -11.15 35.60 6.82
C GLU A 344 -9.84 35.75 6.04
N GLN A 345 -8.71 35.55 6.71
CA GLN A 345 -7.38 35.63 6.13
C GLN A 345 -7.15 34.47 5.16
N ALA A 346 -7.55 33.25 5.55
CA ALA A 346 -7.47 32.06 4.68
C ALA A 346 -8.30 32.24 3.40
N ILE A 347 -9.55 32.69 3.53
CA ILE A 347 -10.47 32.99 2.41
C ILE A 347 -9.82 33.98 1.44
N LYS A 348 -9.26 35.09 1.95
CA LYS A 348 -8.62 36.12 1.12
C LYS A 348 -7.48 35.55 0.27
N ILE A 349 -6.71 34.61 0.82
CA ILE A 349 -5.58 34.01 0.11
C ILE A 349 -6.05 32.95 -0.89
N TYR A 350 -6.99 32.06 -0.51
CA TYR A 350 -7.57 31.09 -1.43
C TYR A 350 -8.27 31.75 -2.63
N THR A 351 -9.00 32.84 -2.40
CA THR A 351 -9.62 33.62 -3.48
C THR A 351 -8.57 34.17 -4.44
N LYS A 352 -7.46 34.72 -3.95
CA LYS A 352 -6.36 35.19 -4.81
C LYS A 352 -5.73 34.06 -5.64
N ILE A 353 -5.61 32.86 -5.07
CA ILE A 353 -5.09 31.69 -5.81
C ILE A 353 -6.02 31.33 -6.97
N ILE A 354 -7.34 31.36 -6.72
CA ILE A 354 -8.37 31.08 -7.72
C ILE A 354 -8.40 32.17 -8.80
N GLU A 355 -8.41 33.44 -8.41
CA GLU A 355 -8.46 34.60 -9.33
C GLU A 355 -7.23 34.71 -10.23
N ALA A 356 -6.06 34.30 -9.72
CA ALA A 356 -4.85 34.31 -10.53
C ALA A 356 -4.95 33.40 -11.75
N ASN A 357 -5.79 32.33 -11.70
CA ASN A 357 -6.09 31.37 -12.77
C ASN A 357 -4.88 30.87 -13.61
N GLN A 358 -3.68 30.97 -13.04
CA GLN A 358 -2.39 30.56 -13.61
C GLN A 358 -1.83 29.35 -12.85
N ALA A 359 -2.61 28.80 -11.92
CA ALA A 359 -2.22 27.69 -11.06
C ALA A 359 -2.51 26.33 -11.71
N GLU A 360 -1.68 25.34 -11.38
CA GLU A 360 -1.94 23.95 -11.76
C GLU A 360 -3.34 23.54 -11.27
N SER A 361 -4.02 22.72 -12.09
CA SER A 361 -5.37 22.19 -11.81
C SER A 361 -5.50 21.61 -10.40
N LYS A 362 -4.43 20.99 -9.86
CA LYS A 362 -4.39 20.44 -8.50
C LYS A 362 -4.53 21.52 -7.42
N PHE A 363 -3.83 22.65 -7.57
CA PHE A 363 -3.83 23.73 -6.58
C PHE A 363 -5.12 24.55 -6.64
N LEU A 364 -5.70 24.72 -7.83
CA LEU A 364 -7.01 25.33 -7.99
C LEU A 364 -8.11 24.47 -7.34
N ALA A 365 -8.11 23.16 -7.59
CA ALA A 365 -9.06 22.24 -6.96
C ALA A 365 -8.95 22.26 -5.43
N GLN A 366 -7.72 22.27 -4.91
CA GLN A 366 -7.47 22.35 -3.47
C GLN A 366 -7.90 23.70 -2.89
N ALA A 367 -7.60 24.82 -3.57
CA ALA A 367 -8.01 26.14 -3.13
C ALA A 367 -9.54 26.28 -3.10
N HIS A 368 -10.26 25.77 -4.12
CA HIS A 368 -11.73 25.73 -4.12
C HIS A 368 -12.27 24.89 -2.95
N TYR A 369 -11.73 23.69 -2.73
CA TYR A 369 -12.16 22.84 -1.62
C TYR A 369 -11.96 23.52 -0.26
N ARG A 370 -10.76 24.05 0.01
CA ARG A 370 -10.44 24.72 1.29
C ARG A 370 -11.21 26.01 1.49
N LEU A 371 -11.44 26.77 0.42
CA LEU A 371 -12.30 27.94 0.45
C LEU A 371 -13.73 27.54 0.85
N GLY A 372 -14.23 26.42 0.34
CA GLY A 372 -15.50 25.83 0.74
C GLY A 372 -15.56 25.50 2.23
N LEU A 373 -14.51 24.88 2.78
CA LEU A 373 -14.42 24.60 4.23
C LEU A 373 -14.42 25.89 5.06
N CYS A 374 -13.65 26.91 4.66
CA CYS A 374 -13.63 28.18 5.38
C CYS A 374 -15.00 28.87 5.39
N TYR A 375 -15.72 28.87 4.27
CA TYR A 375 -17.09 29.38 4.23
C TYR A 375 -18.04 28.57 5.10
N PHE A 376 -17.89 27.24 5.13
CA PHE A 376 -18.70 26.38 5.98
C PHE A 376 -18.47 26.71 7.47
N GLU A 377 -17.23 26.85 7.92
CA GLU A 377 -16.90 27.21 9.30
C GLU A 377 -17.41 28.60 9.69
N LYS A 378 -17.48 29.53 8.74
CA LYS A 378 -18.11 30.83 8.94
C LYS A 378 -19.65 30.79 9.00
N GLY A 379 -20.26 29.63 8.74
CA GLY A 379 -21.72 29.48 8.67
C GLY A 379 -22.32 29.89 7.32
N GLU A 380 -21.49 30.20 6.32
CA GLU A 380 -21.91 30.63 4.98
C GLU A 380 -22.12 29.39 4.06
N LYS A 381 -23.12 28.56 4.39
CA LYS A 381 -23.34 27.23 3.79
C LYS A 381 -23.50 27.28 2.26
N GLU A 382 -24.22 28.26 1.73
CA GLU A 382 -24.47 28.38 0.28
C GLU A 382 -23.17 28.67 -0.47
N LYS A 383 -22.30 29.51 0.11
CA LYS A 383 -20.99 29.79 -0.48
C LYS A 383 -20.08 28.56 -0.41
N ALA A 384 -20.14 27.80 0.68
CA ALA A 384 -19.42 26.55 0.82
C ALA A 384 -19.81 25.53 -0.25
N LEU A 385 -21.12 25.27 -0.41
CA LEU A 385 -21.66 24.37 -1.42
C LEU A 385 -21.22 24.75 -2.83
N LYS A 386 -21.30 26.04 -3.18
CA LYS A 386 -20.86 26.55 -4.49
C LYS A 386 -19.41 26.22 -4.79
N GLN A 387 -18.53 26.35 -3.80
CA GLN A 387 -17.12 26.02 -3.99
C GLN A 387 -16.90 24.52 -4.14
N PHE A 388 -17.54 23.69 -3.32
CA PHE A 388 -17.45 22.23 -3.45
C PHE A 388 -17.99 21.73 -4.80
N GLU A 389 -19.12 22.28 -5.26
CA GLU A 389 -19.70 21.93 -6.57
C GLU A 389 -18.75 22.32 -7.72
N THR A 390 -18.06 23.45 -7.59
CA THR A 390 -17.03 23.88 -8.55
C THR A 390 -15.90 22.84 -8.64
N VAL A 391 -15.50 22.22 -7.52
CA VAL A 391 -14.52 21.13 -7.52
C VAL A 391 -15.03 19.91 -8.30
N ILE A 392 -16.28 19.49 -8.06
CA ILE A 392 -16.86 18.34 -8.76
C ILE A 392 -16.97 18.57 -10.27
N LEU A 393 -17.39 19.76 -10.68
CA LEU A 393 -17.68 20.07 -12.07
C LEU A 393 -16.40 20.31 -12.89
N ASN A 394 -15.46 21.07 -12.35
CA ASN A 394 -14.31 21.59 -13.11
C ASN A 394 -13.01 20.85 -12.82
N PHE A 395 -12.97 20.04 -11.74
CA PHE A 395 -11.75 19.38 -11.27
C PHE A 395 -12.02 17.90 -10.92
N SER A 396 -12.90 17.23 -11.66
CA SER A 396 -13.29 15.83 -11.43
C SER A 396 -12.13 14.83 -11.52
N ASN A 397 -11.07 15.17 -12.26
CA ASN A 397 -9.82 14.39 -12.32
C ASN A 397 -8.94 14.55 -11.06
N GLN A 398 -9.17 15.58 -10.25
CA GLN A 398 -8.53 15.76 -8.94
C GLN A 398 -9.30 14.97 -7.88
N ARG A 399 -9.19 13.64 -7.97
CA ARG A 399 -10.03 12.66 -7.24
C ARG A 399 -10.19 12.97 -5.76
N GLN A 400 -9.13 13.36 -5.06
CA GLN A 400 -9.18 13.61 -3.62
C GLN A 400 -10.01 14.85 -3.28
N ALA A 401 -9.72 15.99 -3.92
CA ALA A 401 -10.51 17.21 -3.73
C ALA A 401 -11.97 16.98 -4.13
N ALA A 402 -12.21 16.24 -5.21
CA ALA A 402 -13.56 15.89 -5.67
C ALA A 402 -14.30 15.00 -4.66
N VAL A 403 -13.70 13.93 -4.16
CA VAL A 403 -14.35 13.05 -3.14
C VAL A 403 -14.63 13.83 -1.85
N ARG A 404 -13.65 14.59 -1.35
CA ARG A 404 -13.83 15.42 -0.14
C ARG A 404 -14.94 16.45 -0.31
N SER A 405 -15.01 17.10 -1.47
CA SER A 405 -16.07 18.06 -1.81
C SER A 405 -17.43 17.37 -1.91
N SER A 406 -17.50 16.17 -2.50
CA SER A 406 -18.75 15.40 -2.61
C SER A 406 -19.28 15.00 -1.23
N ASN A 407 -18.41 14.57 -0.32
CA ASN A 407 -18.78 14.27 1.06
C ASN A 407 -19.32 15.52 1.77
N MET A 408 -18.62 16.65 1.67
CA MET A 408 -19.09 17.91 2.26
C MET A 408 -20.43 18.37 1.67
N ILE A 409 -20.65 18.23 0.36
CA ILE A 409 -21.95 18.55 -0.26
C ILE A 409 -23.06 17.69 0.34
N ARG A 410 -22.83 16.38 0.44
CA ARG A 410 -23.79 15.44 1.04
C ARG A 410 -24.09 15.84 2.49
N ASP A 411 -23.04 16.06 3.28
CA ASP A 411 -23.13 16.30 4.71
C ASP A 411 -23.73 17.69 5.04
N ILE A 412 -23.57 18.68 4.16
CA ILE A 412 -24.25 19.97 4.32
C ILE A 412 -25.73 19.84 3.94
N ARG A 413 -26.05 19.14 2.85
CA ARG A 413 -27.43 19.00 2.34
C ARG A 413 -28.32 18.14 3.23
N ASN A 414 -27.76 17.15 3.92
CA ASN A 414 -28.48 16.30 4.87
C ASN A 414 -28.45 16.88 6.31
N GLU A 415 -27.92 18.09 6.48
CA GLU A 415 -27.74 18.77 7.77
C GLU A 415 -26.90 18.00 8.81
N SER A 416 -26.07 17.05 8.38
CA SER A 416 -25.19 16.27 9.26
C SER A 416 -23.82 16.92 9.48
N ALA A 417 -23.45 17.92 8.68
CA ALA A 417 -22.19 18.64 8.82
C ALA A 417 -22.24 19.58 10.03
N VAL A 418 -21.25 19.45 10.92
CA VAL A 418 -21.11 20.26 12.14
C VAL A 418 -19.87 21.13 12.01
N ARG A 419 -19.99 22.43 12.27
CA ARG A 419 -18.85 23.36 12.29
C ARG A 419 -17.97 23.07 13.50
N LYS A 420 -16.66 23.33 13.40
CA LYS A 420 -15.73 23.24 14.53
C LYS A 420 -16.20 24.06 15.73
N ALA A 421 -16.76 25.25 15.49
CA ALA A 421 -17.28 26.12 16.54
C ALA A 421 -18.53 25.58 17.26
N ASP A 422 -19.34 24.75 16.59
CA ASP A 422 -20.62 24.24 17.13
C ASP A 422 -20.46 22.83 17.73
N ARG A 423 -19.25 22.25 17.65
CA ARG A 423 -19.01 20.86 18.00
C ARG A 423 -18.94 20.68 19.52
N ILE A 424 -19.80 19.83 20.06
CA ILE A 424 -19.71 19.38 21.47
C ILE A 424 -18.54 18.40 21.59
N LEU A 425 -17.44 18.84 22.22
CA LEU A 425 -16.26 18.00 22.48
C LEU A 425 -16.58 16.95 23.55
N ARG A 426 -16.62 15.66 23.17
CA ARG A 426 -16.89 14.53 24.08
C ARG A 426 -15.64 13.99 24.81
N GLY A 427 -14.46 14.57 24.56
CA GLY A 427 -13.18 14.18 25.13
C GLY A 427 -12.06 15.16 24.77
N PRO A 428 -10.85 15.02 25.33
CA PRO A 428 -9.76 15.96 25.09
C PRO A 428 -9.32 15.95 23.62
N THR A 429 -9.03 17.13 23.10
CA THR A 429 -8.46 17.36 21.77
C THR A 429 -7.30 18.35 21.85
N ILE A 430 -6.44 18.32 20.83
CA ILE A 430 -5.40 19.32 20.64
C ILE A 430 -5.99 20.55 19.96
N ILE A 431 -5.66 21.73 20.48
CA ILE A 431 -6.16 23.03 20.00
C ILE A 431 -5.05 23.94 19.48
N GLY A 432 -3.79 23.54 19.66
CA GLY A 432 -2.64 24.31 19.20
C GLY A 432 -1.33 23.54 19.35
N SER A 433 -0.30 24.00 18.65
CA SER A 433 1.05 23.48 18.74
C SER A 433 2.09 24.57 18.55
N SER A 434 3.30 24.32 19.02
CA SER A 434 4.49 25.11 18.67
C SER A 434 5.64 24.14 18.39
N PRO A 435 6.23 24.11 17.18
CA PRO A 435 5.87 24.90 15.99
C PRO A 435 4.42 24.70 15.52
N ASP A 436 3.93 25.68 14.76
CA ASP A 436 2.60 25.63 14.16
C ASP A 436 2.50 24.50 13.13
N LEU A 437 1.29 23.94 13.00
CA LEU A 437 0.99 22.92 12.01
C LEU A 437 1.26 23.44 10.58
N TYR A 438 1.99 22.66 9.80
CA TYR A 438 2.41 22.93 8.42
C TYR A 438 3.36 24.12 8.23
N LEU A 439 3.97 24.62 9.31
CA LEU A 439 5.04 25.61 9.21
C LEU A 439 6.28 24.98 8.55
N GLN A 440 6.96 25.69 7.65
CA GLN A 440 8.04 25.12 6.82
C GLN A 440 9.38 25.83 6.95
N ASP A 441 9.36 26.96 7.63
CA ASP A 441 10.47 27.88 7.84
C ASP A 441 10.88 27.92 9.32
N VAL A 442 10.72 26.79 10.03
CA VAL A 442 11.15 26.71 11.42
C VAL A 442 12.67 26.90 11.49
N ASN A 443 13.12 27.88 12.25
CA ASN A 443 14.54 28.04 12.53
C ASN A 443 14.98 26.95 13.53
N SER A 444 15.68 25.93 13.03
CA SER A 444 16.15 24.79 13.82
C SER A 444 17.10 25.17 14.95
N ALA A 445 17.78 26.32 14.85
CA ALA A 445 18.70 26.81 15.87
C ALA A 445 18.00 27.55 17.03
N SER A 446 16.82 28.15 16.79
CA SER A 446 16.08 28.89 17.83
C SER A 446 14.98 28.08 18.51
N VAL A 447 14.53 26.99 17.88
CA VAL A 447 13.48 26.12 18.43
C VAL A 447 14.12 24.88 19.07
N ASN A 448 14.03 24.81 20.40
CA ASN A 448 14.60 23.75 21.23
C ASN A 448 13.54 22.88 21.94
N SER A 449 12.26 23.11 21.65
CA SER A 449 11.16 22.37 22.23
C SER A 449 9.96 22.35 21.30
N ILE A 450 9.13 21.32 21.45
CA ILE A 450 7.81 21.22 20.82
C ILE A 450 6.76 21.24 21.90
N THR A 451 5.74 22.07 21.75
CA THR A 451 4.62 22.18 22.70
C THR A 451 3.32 21.81 22.02
N ILE A 452 2.49 21.01 22.71
CA ILE A 452 1.13 20.64 22.33
C ILE A 452 0.16 21.22 23.35
N GLN A 453 -0.86 21.94 22.88
CA GLN A 453 -1.89 22.55 23.72
C GLN A 453 -3.18 21.74 23.63
N PHE A 454 -3.73 21.38 24.79
CA PHE A 454 -4.97 20.63 24.92
C PHE A 454 -6.15 21.52 25.28
N SER A 455 -7.34 21.12 24.84
CA SER A 455 -8.63 21.78 25.14
C SER A 455 -9.00 21.78 26.62
N GLN A 456 -8.36 20.95 27.44
CA GLN A 456 -8.64 20.80 28.87
C GLN A 456 -7.44 20.22 29.62
N PRO A 457 -7.40 20.29 30.96
CA PRO A 457 -6.35 19.67 31.76
C PRO A 457 -6.24 18.15 31.55
N MET A 458 -5.00 17.69 31.41
CA MET A 458 -4.63 16.31 31.12
C MET A 458 -4.05 15.60 32.35
N ASP A 459 -4.04 14.28 32.33
CA ASP A 459 -3.29 13.46 33.29
C ASP A 459 -1.79 13.53 32.92
N PRO A 460 -0.93 14.06 33.80
CA PRO A 460 0.49 14.23 33.51
C PRO A 460 1.30 12.95 33.75
N THR A 461 0.70 11.80 34.03
CA THR A 461 1.44 10.56 34.36
C THR A 461 1.57 9.59 33.18
N ASN A 462 0.82 9.81 32.10
CA ASN A 462 0.76 8.90 30.96
C ASN A 462 0.61 9.67 29.65
N TRP A 463 1.49 9.42 28.69
CA TRP A 463 1.45 10.02 27.37
C TRP A 463 2.06 9.08 26.32
N PHE A 464 1.68 9.27 25.07
CA PHE A 464 2.22 8.50 23.95
C PHE A 464 2.35 9.39 22.72
N TYR A 465 3.56 9.43 22.16
CA TYR A 465 3.85 10.01 20.86
C TYR A 465 4.72 9.05 20.04
N SER A 466 4.60 9.11 18.72
CA SER A 466 5.31 8.24 17.80
C SER A 466 5.81 9.01 16.58
N SER A 467 6.70 8.38 15.81
CA SER A 467 7.01 8.86 14.46
C SER A 467 5.79 8.73 13.55
N PHE A 468 5.75 9.54 12.49
CA PHE A 468 4.72 9.48 11.45
C PHE A 468 5.35 9.58 10.05
N SER A 469 5.56 8.43 9.42
CA SER A 469 6.29 8.34 8.13
C SER A 469 5.54 9.00 6.96
N PRO A 470 6.22 9.73 6.06
CA PRO A 470 7.68 9.84 5.91
C PRO A 470 8.38 10.91 6.78
N GLY A 471 7.67 11.63 7.65
CA GLY A 471 8.31 12.65 8.49
C GLY A 471 9.16 12.06 9.62
N LYS A 472 10.21 12.80 9.99
CA LYS A 472 11.18 12.45 11.02
C LYS A 472 10.63 12.72 12.41
N LEU A 473 11.03 11.90 13.38
CA LEU A 473 10.86 12.23 14.80
C LEU A 473 12.09 13.02 15.27
N PRO A 474 11.92 14.18 15.92
CA PRO A 474 13.05 14.99 16.36
C PRO A 474 13.87 14.30 17.45
N LYS A 475 15.15 14.63 17.54
CA LYS A 475 16.03 14.11 18.58
C LYS A 475 15.61 14.69 19.92
N VAL A 476 15.17 13.82 20.84
CA VAL A 476 14.75 14.22 22.19
C VAL A 476 15.99 14.53 23.04
N THR A 477 15.98 15.67 23.73
CA THR A 477 17.12 16.15 24.54
C THR A 477 16.84 16.17 26.03
N GLY A 478 15.59 15.96 26.45
CA GLY A 478 15.20 16.01 27.86
C GLY A 478 13.89 15.28 28.13
N VAL A 479 13.47 15.31 29.39
CA VAL A 479 12.22 14.69 29.84
C VAL A 479 11.05 15.61 29.45
N PRO A 480 9.96 15.08 28.85
CA PRO A 480 8.77 15.87 28.58
C PRO A 480 8.11 16.36 29.87
N THR A 481 7.56 17.57 29.86
CA THR A 481 6.90 18.18 31.04
C THR A 481 5.56 18.75 30.68
N PHE A 482 4.63 18.73 31.64
CA PHE A 482 3.41 19.52 31.58
C PHE A 482 3.61 20.88 32.26
N ASP A 483 2.88 21.90 31.78
CA ASP A 483 2.70 23.15 32.50
C ASP A 483 1.93 22.95 33.82
N SER A 484 1.87 23.98 34.66
CA SER A 484 1.20 23.92 35.96
C SER A 484 -0.31 23.65 35.87
N GLU A 485 -0.92 23.94 34.71
CA GLU A 485 -2.34 23.68 34.45
C GLU A 485 -2.61 22.32 33.81
N ALA A 486 -1.56 21.55 33.49
CA ALA A 486 -1.61 20.32 32.70
C ALA A 486 -2.35 20.47 31.36
N LYS A 487 -2.32 21.66 30.75
CA LYS A 487 -2.93 21.95 29.43
C LYS A 487 -1.91 22.03 28.32
N SER A 488 -0.63 22.14 28.64
CA SER A 488 0.45 22.18 27.66
C SER A 488 1.46 21.10 27.97
N TRP A 489 1.74 20.24 26.99
CA TRP A 489 2.82 19.26 27.06
C TRP A 489 3.99 19.71 26.20
N THR A 490 5.17 19.78 26.79
CA THR A 490 6.39 20.25 26.13
C THR A 490 7.43 19.14 26.08
N LEU A 491 7.92 18.86 24.87
CA LEU A 491 8.99 17.92 24.56
C LEU A 491 10.28 18.70 24.22
N PRO A 492 11.34 18.64 25.05
CA PRO A 492 12.64 19.20 24.70
C PRO A 492 13.27 18.43 23.53
N VAL A 493 13.68 19.16 22.49
CA VAL A 493 14.23 18.57 21.26
C VAL A 493 15.42 19.34 20.70
N GLN A 494 16.17 18.65 19.85
CA GLN A 494 17.14 19.25 18.95
C GLN A 494 16.65 19.02 17.52
N LEU A 495 16.49 20.11 16.77
CA LEU A 495 16.12 20.08 15.36
C LEU A 495 17.37 20.22 14.49
N GLU A 496 17.36 19.53 13.36
CA GLU A 496 18.33 19.67 12.27
C GLU A 496 17.73 20.56 11.16
N PRO A 497 18.55 21.38 10.45
CA PRO A 497 18.08 22.14 9.29
C PRO A 497 17.69 21.22 8.12
N ASN A 498 16.90 21.74 7.19
CA ASN A 498 16.44 21.04 5.98
C ASN A 498 15.70 19.70 6.24
N GLU A 499 14.98 19.60 7.34
CA GLU A 499 14.26 18.38 7.73
C GLU A 499 12.75 18.60 7.84
N VAL A 500 11.98 17.55 7.55
CA VAL A 500 10.52 17.50 7.73
C VAL A 500 10.20 16.61 8.92
N TYR A 501 9.60 17.18 9.95
CA TYR A 501 9.19 16.48 11.16
C TYR A 501 7.71 16.12 11.13
N ALA A 502 7.37 14.91 11.56
CA ALA A 502 5.99 14.49 11.75
C ALA A 502 5.84 13.62 13.01
N ILE A 503 4.99 14.08 13.92
CA ILE A 503 4.84 13.54 15.27
C ILE A 503 3.39 13.14 15.46
N GLY A 504 3.15 11.84 15.60
CA GLY A 504 1.84 11.30 15.93
C GLY A 504 1.60 11.36 17.44
N ILE A 505 0.51 11.98 17.86
CA ILE A 505 0.01 12.00 19.24
C ILE A 505 -1.15 11.02 19.33
N ASN A 506 -1.06 10.03 20.22
CA ASN A 506 -2.02 8.93 20.32
C ASN A 506 -2.27 8.18 18.98
N CYS A 507 -1.24 8.05 18.14
CA CYS A 507 -1.29 7.38 16.84
C CYS A 507 -0.46 6.08 16.82
N GLY A 508 -0.86 5.05 16.07
CA GLY A 508 -0.01 3.86 15.78
C GLY A 508 -0.36 2.57 16.55
N ASP A 509 0.35 1.48 16.22
CA ASP A 509 0.04 0.10 16.67
C ASP A 509 0.11 -0.12 18.19
N ALA A 510 0.78 0.77 18.93
CA ALA A 510 0.79 0.71 20.39
C ALA A 510 -0.58 1.06 21.00
N MET A 511 -1.41 1.83 20.28
CA MET A 511 -2.76 2.21 20.70
C MET A 511 -3.80 1.09 20.47
N THR A 512 -3.46 0.04 19.70
CA THR A 512 -4.39 -1.05 19.33
C THR A 512 -4.13 -2.36 20.10
N LYS A 513 -3.13 -2.39 20.99
CA LYS A 513 -2.79 -3.59 21.80
C LYS A 513 -3.62 -3.65 23.09
N GLN A 514 -4.34 -4.75 23.29
CA GLN A 514 -5.36 -4.91 24.35
C GLN A 514 -4.85 -4.85 25.81
N ASN A 515 -3.54 -4.85 26.06
CA ASN A 515 -2.96 -5.00 27.41
C ASN A 515 -2.05 -3.86 27.87
N VAL A 516 -1.95 -2.76 27.12
CA VAL A 516 -1.31 -1.51 27.57
C VAL A 516 -2.22 -0.39 27.12
N ASN A 517 -2.54 0.57 28.00
CA ASN A 517 -3.43 1.69 27.67
C ASN A 517 -2.64 3.03 27.62
N PRO A 518 -1.54 3.12 26.84
CA PRO A 518 -0.72 4.32 26.79
C PRO A 518 -1.49 5.46 26.09
N GLY A 519 -1.08 6.70 26.30
CA GLY A 519 -1.60 7.85 25.56
C GLY A 519 -2.09 8.99 26.44
N PHE A 520 -2.11 10.18 25.85
CA PHE A 520 -2.62 11.40 26.48
C PHE A 520 -4.08 11.23 26.84
N ARG A 521 -4.42 11.48 28.11
CA ARG A 521 -5.78 11.35 28.65
C ARG A 521 -6.14 12.57 29.49
N SER A 522 -7.43 12.84 29.62
CA SER A 522 -7.91 13.76 30.65
C SER A 522 -7.70 13.17 32.04
N ILE A 523 -7.81 14.01 33.08
CA ILE A 523 -7.84 13.59 34.49
C ILE A 523 -8.93 12.52 34.76
N LYS A 524 -9.99 12.49 33.93
CA LYS A 524 -11.08 11.50 34.01
C LYS A 524 -10.81 10.22 33.19
N GLY A 525 -9.60 10.06 32.65
CA GLY A 525 -9.18 8.88 31.89
C GLY A 525 -9.66 8.84 30.42
N GLN A 526 -10.32 9.89 29.93
CA GLN A 526 -10.78 9.96 28.54
C GLN A 526 -9.59 10.18 27.60
N LEU A 527 -9.45 9.33 26.59
CA LEU A 527 -8.34 9.39 25.64
C LEU A 527 -8.42 10.64 24.76
N CYS A 528 -7.29 11.33 24.59
CA CYS A 528 -7.15 12.42 23.64
C CYS A 528 -7.26 11.89 22.22
N LYS A 529 -7.95 12.63 21.36
CA LYS A 529 -8.06 12.24 19.96
C LYS A 529 -6.68 12.15 19.31
N PRO A 530 -6.50 11.20 18.37
CA PRO A 530 -5.31 11.14 17.54
C PRO A 530 -5.06 12.47 16.84
N PHE A 531 -3.78 12.82 16.69
CA PHE A 531 -3.36 14.04 16.01
C PHE A 531 -1.97 13.85 15.44
N VAL A 532 -1.67 14.48 14.32
CA VAL A 532 -0.35 14.48 13.71
C VAL A 532 0.11 15.92 13.53
N LEU A 533 1.16 16.30 14.25
CA LEU A 533 1.89 17.54 14.04
C LEU A 533 2.90 17.34 12.91
N VAL A 534 2.82 18.16 11.87
CA VAL A 534 3.80 18.19 10.77
C VAL A 534 4.36 19.59 10.64
N PHE A 535 5.68 19.75 10.56
CA PHE A 535 6.36 21.01 10.26
C PHE A 535 7.73 20.72 9.62
N ALA A 536 8.37 21.72 9.03
CA ALA A 536 9.70 21.62 8.45
C ALA A 536 10.59 22.79 8.89
N THR A 537 11.90 22.53 8.91
CA THR A 537 12.91 23.54 9.27
C THR A 537 13.54 24.15 8.04
N MET A 538 13.95 25.42 8.10
CA MET A 538 14.68 26.05 6.99
C MET A 538 15.93 25.27 6.58
N ASN A 539 16.28 25.37 5.30
CA ASN A 539 17.54 24.86 4.78
C ASN A 539 18.72 25.78 5.17
N ASP A 540 19.95 25.39 4.83
CA ASP A 540 21.17 26.14 5.15
C ASP A 540 21.22 27.54 4.48
N ALA A 541 20.35 27.80 3.50
CA ALA A 541 20.18 29.10 2.84
C ALA A 541 19.08 29.98 3.49
N ASN A 542 18.53 29.56 4.64
CA ASN A 542 17.36 30.17 5.29
C ASN A 542 16.09 30.19 4.42
N GLU A 543 15.95 29.21 3.52
CA GLU A 543 14.75 29.04 2.72
C GLU A 543 13.84 27.98 3.36
N PRO A 544 12.51 28.08 3.23
CA PRO A 544 11.58 27.07 3.73
C PRO A 544 11.84 25.68 3.11
N THR A 545 11.65 24.63 3.90
CA THR A 545 11.72 23.24 3.39
C THR A 545 10.32 22.73 3.07
N ASP A 546 10.15 22.21 1.87
CA ASP A 546 8.86 21.73 1.38
C ASP A 546 8.37 20.48 2.13
N ILE A 547 7.15 20.55 2.66
CA ILE A 547 6.45 19.37 3.19
C ILE A 547 5.71 18.68 2.04
N ASP A 548 5.96 17.39 1.86
CA ASP A 548 5.25 16.56 0.87
C ASP A 548 3.72 16.65 1.04
N ALA A 549 3.01 16.97 -0.05
CA ALA A 549 1.55 17.12 -0.04
C ALA A 549 0.81 15.87 0.45
N LYS A 550 1.33 14.66 0.17
CA LYS A 550 0.77 13.39 0.67
C LYS A 550 0.92 13.25 2.18
N LEU A 551 1.99 13.80 2.77
CA LEU A 551 2.18 13.83 4.22
C LEU A 551 1.19 14.80 4.87
N ILE A 552 0.98 15.98 4.26
CA ILE A 552 -0.07 16.92 4.69
C ILE A 552 -1.43 16.22 4.65
N ASP A 553 -1.79 15.59 3.54
CA ASP A 553 -3.09 14.90 3.40
C ASP A 553 -3.31 13.79 4.43
N LYS A 554 -2.30 12.94 4.67
CA LYS A 554 -2.37 11.88 5.68
C LYS A 554 -2.54 12.43 7.09
N SER A 555 -1.85 13.52 7.40
CA SER A 555 -1.98 14.18 8.71
C SER A 555 -3.36 14.81 8.88
N GLU A 556 -3.91 15.41 7.82
CA GLU A 556 -5.24 16.00 7.84
C GLU A 556 -6.34 14.95 8.05
N GLU A 557 -6.25 13.78 7.40
CA GLU A 557 -7.21 12.70 7.63
C GLU A 557 -7.31 12.36 9.12
N ILE A 558 -6.18 12.22 9.80
CA ILE A 558 -6.15 11.94 11.24
C ILE A 558 -6.66 13.14 12.05
N ASN A 559 -6.29 14.36 11.67
CA ASN A 559 -6.65 15.58 12.40
C ASN A 559 -8.12 15.98 12.22
N ILE A 560 -8.79 15.51 11.17
CA ILE A 560 -10.18 15.86 10.80
C ILE A 560 -11.20 14.80 11.24
N HIS A 561 -10.82 13.52 11.36
CA HIS A 561 -11.79 12.45 11.60
C HIS A 561 -12.49 12.52 12.98
N ASP A 562 -13.83 12.39 12.90
CA ASP A 562 -14.84 12.39 13.96
C ASP A 562 -15.35 11.00 14.28
#